data_AF-A0A5Q4DAT0-F1
#
_entry.id   AF-A0A5Q4DAT0-F1
#
_cell.length_a   1.000
_cell.length_b   1.000
_cell.length_c   1.000
_cell.angle_alpha   90.00
_cell.angle_beta   90.00
_cell.angle_gamma   90.00
#
_symmetry.space_group_name_H-M   'P 1'
#
loop_
_entity.id
_entity.type
_entity.pdbx_description
1 polymer ?
#
loop_
_entity_poly.entity_id
_entity_poly.type
_entity_poly.pdbx_seq_one_letter_code
_entity_poly.pdbx_strand_id
1 'polypeptide(L)'
;MLLVGVTGPAGSGKSTTLAELAIWAASEGLGVDGFAQPAVGTRTSPRRGAQGYDLERLGQNTDAEAAPPRRLPFARRDRTKGSAIPYAFSADALATAHAWVRTALAEGPPDLLLMDEFGRVEAEGGGHMALWPEVEAAGPDIVILAVREGVVPQVEARLGRTFDRVVHLDPDARTDPAPGQTTPLEELRVLVLEQRDWSRVGVYGAGSGGFEWSVGSALHAVRVPMRGLVLSSTQAAVMVFAGAGLGRRGRVVWVPFIAAGIKALSPAGSRIRAMLAITIQGILFGGATRLLGWNPVGIFAGGALVGSWAVSQGLLLQYLLIGSDLLVAYQAVVTWVVGRWNVGVPGIALLLGAWVVSWGLVAGTTALVAWRKGALPLRLSEALDRGATGIRWEEPAPTWSSAMGRGARDILRPVFWLPVLLVLGILLSAGASWERAFWIGARALTVGMVVFSLVRAFDARGFVQWLRHRGHWGPAVAFERAMRR
;
A
#
# COMPACT_ATOMS: atom_id res chain seq x y z
N MET A 1 3.33 -7.42 8.26
CA MET A 1 2.60 -7.36 9.53
C MET A 1 1.48 -6.35 9.60
N LEU A 2 0.25 -6.84 9.81
CA LEU A 2 -0.89 -6.10 10.34
C LEU A 2 -1.05 -6.44 11.82
N LEU A 3 -0.99 -5.44 12.71
CA LEU A 3 -1.18 -5.64 14.14
C LEU A 3 -2.59 -5.22 14.57
N VAL A 4 -3.38 -6.17 15.06
CA VAL A 4 -4.76 -5.93 15.52
C VAL A 4 -4.86 -6.15 17.02
N GLY A 5 -5.34 -5.15 17.75
CA GLY A 5 -5.67 -5.25 19.17
C GLY A 5 -7.12 -5.66 19.35
N VAL A 6 -7.39 -6.74 20.08
CA VAL A 6 -8.76 -7.20 20.40
C VAL A 6 -9.03 -6.88 21.86
N THR A 7 -9.84 -5.87 22.13
CA THR A 7 -10.04 -5.35 23.49
C THR A 7 -11.45 -5.57 23.99
N GLY A 8 -11.62 -5.63 25.31
CA GLY A 8 -12.92 -5.74 25.95
C GLY A 8 -12.78 -6.07 27.44
N PRO A 9 -13.87 -5.91 28.22
CA PRO A 9 -13.83 -6.18 29.66
C PRO A 9 -13.54 -7.65 29.95
N ALA A 10 -13.24 -7.97 31.21
CA ALA A 10 -13.13 -9.36 31.64
C ALA A 10 -14.42 -10.10 31.27
N GLY A 11 -14.26 -11.24 30.62
CA GLY A 11 -15.37 -12.08 30.22
C GLY A 11 -16.09 -11.74 28.91
N SER A 12 -15.62 -10.75 28.15
CA SER A 12 -16.15 -10.35 26.83
C SER A 12 -15.97 -11.36 25.69
N GLY A 13 -15.63 -12.61 25.97
CA GLY A 13 -15.45 -13.65 24.94
C GLY A 13 -14.14 -13.59 24.13
N LYS A 14 -13.16 -12.73 24.47
CA LYS A 14 -11.86 -12.59 23.74
C LYS A 14 -11.23 -13.93 23.31
N SER A 15 -10.93 -14.79 24.29
CA SER A 15 -10.31 -16.09 24.04
C SER A 15 -11.16 -16.98 23.13
N THR A 16 -12.48 -16.96 23.30
CA THR A 16 -13.43 -17.70 22.46
C THR A 16 -13.41 -17.16 21.02
N THR A 17 -13.47 -15.84 20.84
CA THR A 17 -13.40 -15.20 19.52
C THR A 17 -12.08 -15.51 18.81
N LEU A 18 -10.95 -15.50 19.53
CA LEU A 18 -9.65 -15.87 18.95
C LEU A 18 -9.62 -17.35 18.53
N ALA A 19 -10.17 -18.26 19.34
CA ALA A 19 -10.25 -19.67 18.99
C ALA A 19 -11.17 -19.92 17.78
N GLU A 20 -12.34 -19.29 17.72
CA GLU A 20 -13.25 -19.37 16.58
C GLU A 20 -12.64 -18.78 15.30
N LEU A 21 -11.88 -17.69 15.42
CA LEU A 21 -11.12 -17.13 14.31
C LEU A 21 -10.03 -18.10 13.82
N ALA A 22 -9.33 -18.77 14.73
CA ALA A 22 -8.32 -19.76 14.39
C ALA A 22 -8.91 -20.93 13.59
N ILE A 23 -10.05 -21.46 14.06
CA ILE A 23 -10.77 -22.55 13.38
C ILE A 23 -11.22 -22.12 11.99
N TRP A 24 -11.83 -20.93 11.88
CA TRP A 24 -12.24 -20.39 10.59
C TRP A 24 -11.05 -20.19 9.65
N ALA A 25 -9.96 -19.57 10.12
CA ALA A 25 -8.79 -19.32 9.29
C ALA A 25 -8.15 -20.62 8.79
N ALA A 26 -8.07 -21.65 9.64
CA ALA A 26 -7.64 -22.99 9.22
C ALA A 26 -8.58 -23.59 8.17
N SER A 27 -9.90 -23.40 8.29
CA SER A 27 -10.88 -23.87 7.28
C SER A 27 -10.76 -23.18 5.93
N GLU A 28 -10.20 -21.96 5.89
CA GLU A 28 -9.85 -21.22 4.68
C GLU A 28 -8.47 -21.63 4.10
N GLY A 29 -7.82 -22.65 4.69
CA GLY A 29 -6.48 -23.11 4.30
C GLY A 29 -5.36 -22.14 4.68
N LEU A 30 -5.57 -21.27 5.67
CA LEU A 30 -4.55 -20.38 6.20
C LEU A 30 -3.68 -21.10 7.23
N GLY A 31 -2.37 -20.84 7.20
CA GLY A 31 -1.48 -21.23 8.28
C GLY A 31 -1.80 -20.42 9.53
N VAL A 32 -2.26 -21.08 10.60
CA VAL A 32 -2.55 -20.46 11.89
C VAL A 32 -1.68 -21.10 12.95
N ASP A 33 -1.08 -20.31 13.82
CA ASP A 33 -0.45 -20.79 15.06
C ASP A 33 -0.65 -19.75 16.19
N GLY A 34 -0.26 -20.11 17.40
CA GLY A 34 -0.29 -19.27 18.58
C GLY A 34 -1.01 -19.92 19.74
N PHE A 35 -1.60 -19.11 20.61
CA PHE A 35 -2.27 -19.61 21.81
C PHE A 35 -3.43 -18.72 22.27
N ALA A 36 -4.40 -19.36 22.92
CA ALA A 36 -5.47 -18.75 23.69
C ALA A 36 -5.30 -19.02 25.19
N GLN A 37 -5.98 -18.22 26.02
CA GLN A 37 -6.02 -18.37 27.46
C GLN A 37 -7.46 -18.53 27.96
N PRO A 38 -8.18 -19.61 27.59
CA PRO A 38 -9.55 -19.82 28.03
C PRO A 38 -9.70 -19.80 29.56
N ALA A 39 -10.79 -19.20 30.02
CA ALA A 39 -11.15 -19.17 31.42
C ALA A 39 -11.50 -20.56 31.96
N VAL A 40 -11.06 -20.85 33.18
CA VAL A 40 -11.33 -22.10 33.91
C VAL A 40 -12.17 -21.81 35.15
N GLY A 41 -13.18 -22.66 35.35
CA GLY A 41 -14.10 -22.60 36.48
C GLY A 41 -15.19 -21.52 36.34
N THR A 42 -16.00 -21.38 37.38
CA THR A 42 -17.11 -20.42 37.39
C THR A 42 -16.61 -19.00 37.71
N ARG A 43 -17.12 -18.01 36.96
CA ARG A 43 -16.91 -16.61 37.30
C ARG A 43 -17.91 -16.21 38.38
N THR A 44 -17.44 -15.53 39.42
CA THR A 44 -18.35 -15.00 40.47
C THR A 44 -19.20 -13.84 39.96
N SER A 45 -18.76 -13.14 38.92
CA SER A 45 -19.56 -12.15 38.18
C SER A 45 -19.02 -12.00 36.74
N PRO A 46 -19.84 -11.56 35.77
CA PRO A 46 -19.42 -11.44 34.37
C PRO A 46 -18.17 -10.57 34.18
N ARG A 47 -18.05 -9.48 34.93
CA ARG A 47 -16.95 -8.50 34.86
C ARG A 47 -15.74 -8.83 35.75
N ARG A 48 -15.77 -9.96 36.46
CA ARG A 48 -14.64 -10.40 37.31
C ARG A 48 -13.87 -11.51 36.62
N GLY A 49 -12.54 -11.41 36.64
CA GLY A 49 -11.66 -12.45 36.09
C GLY A 49 -11.92 -13.81 36.73
N ALA A 50 -11.75 -14.87 35.94
CA ALA A 50 -12.04 -16.26 36.30
C ALA A 50 -11.20 -16.79 37.48
N GLN A 51 -11.52 -18.00 37.96
CA GLN A 51 -10.73 -18.66 39.01
C GLN A 51 -9.34 -19.07 38.50
N GLY A 52 -9.25 -19.40 37.22
CA GLY A 52 -7.98 -19.61 36.53
C GLY A 52 -8.12 -19.41 35.03
N TYR A 53 -6.98 -19.51 34.35
CA TYR A 53 -6.88 -19.55 32.90
C TYR A 53 -5.92 -20.68 32.53
N ASP A 54 -6.31 -21.46 31.54
CA ASP A 54 -5.43 -22.46 30.93
C ASP A 54 -4.84 -21.89 29.65
N LEU A 55 -3.62 -22.30 29.33
CA LEU A 55 -3.00 -22.01 28.05
C LEU A 55 -3.39 -23.11 27.06
N GLU A 56 -3.93 -22.71 25.91
CA GLU A 56 -4.35 -23.60 24.83
C GLU A 56 -3.64 -23.22 23.54
N ARG A 57 -2.99 -24.17 22.85
CA ARG A 57 -2.40 -23.91 21.54
C ARG A 57 -3.50 -23.79 20.47
N LEU A 58 -3.33 -22.84 19.55
CA LEU A 58 -4.19 -22.64 18.37
C LEU A 58 -3.42 -23.07 17.11
N GLY A 59 -4.08 -23.65 16.09
CA GLY A 59 -3.44 -23.96 14.79
C GLY A 59 -3.22 -25.44 14.45
N GLN A 60 -2.80 -25.72 13.20
CA GLN A 60 -2.64 -27.09 12.66
C GLN A 60 -1.40 -27.79 13.22
N ASN A 61 -1.61 -28.72 14.15
CA ASN A 61 -1.51 -30.17 13.93
C ASN A 61 -2.01 -30.88 15.21
N THR A 62 -3.28 -30.66 15.58
CA THR A 62 -3.96 -31.52 16.58
C THR A 62 -4.36 -32.88 16.00
N ASP A 63 -4.18 -33.07 14.68
CA ASP A 63 -4.49 -34.31 13.95
C ASP A 63 -3.33 -35.32 13.94
N ALA A 64 -2.19 -35.01 14.58
CA ALA A 64 -1.29 -36.06 15.00
C ALA A 64 -1.99 -36.86 16.11
N GLU A 65 -2.58 -37.99 15.71
CA GLU A 65 -3.38 -38.98 16.46
C GLU A 65 -2.79 -39.47 17.82
N ALA A 66 -1.70 -38.86 18.31
CA ALA A 66 -1.01 -39.21 19.54
C ALA A 66 -0.70 -38.03 20.49
N ALA A 67 -1.04 -36.77 20.16
CA ALA A 67 -0.79 -35.64 21.05
C ALA A 67 -2.11 -35.01 21.54
N PRO A 68 -2.46 -35.09 22.84
CA PRO A 68 -3.64 -34.42 23.36
C PRO A 68 -3.52 -32.90 23.12
N PRO A 69 -4.64 -32.17 22.92
CA PRO A 69 -4.61 -30.72 22.92
C PRO A 69 -3.92 -30.27 24.19
N ARG A 70 -2.75 -29.65 24.05
CA ARG A 70 -1.86 -29.35 25.19
C ARG A 70 -2.41 -28.14 25.93
N ARG A 71 -3.49 -28.35 26.69
CA ARG A 71 -3.99 -27.41 27.67
C ARG A 71 -3.12 -27.51 28.91
N LEU A 72 -2.53 -26.38 29.30
CA LEU A 72 -1.66 -26.30 30.45
C LEU A 72 -2.24 -25.31 31.47
N PRO A 73 -2.27 -25.64 32.77
CA PRO A 73 -2.55 -24.67 33.82
C PRO A 73 -1.60 -23.49 33.72
N PHE A 74 -2.12 -22.30 33.39
CA PHE A 74 -1.29 -21.12 33.20
C PHE A 74 -1.40 -20.15 34.37
N ALA A 75 -2.60 -19.64 34.63
CA ALA A 75 -2.84 -18.70 35.70
C ALA A 75 -3.88 -19.26 36.68
N ARG A 76 -3.60 -19.16 37.98
CA ARG A 76 -4.54 -19.51 39.05
C ARG A 76 -4.67 -18.36 40.02
N ARG A 77 -5.89 -18.07 40.44
CA ARG A 77 -6.15 -16.95 41.35
C ARG A 77 -5.50 -17.26 42.69
N ASP A 78 -4.59 -16.38 43.12
CA ASP A 78 -3.90 -16.48 44.40
C ASP A 78 -4.49 -15.46 45.36
N ARG A 79 -5.08 -15.94 46.45
CA ARG A 79 -5.72 -15.08 47.47
C ARG A 79 -4.71 -14.36 48.36
N THR A 80 -3.45 -14.80 48.35
CA THR A 80 -2.38 -14.17 49.12
C THR A 80 -1.77 -12.98 48.39
N LYS A 81 -1.93 -12.92 47.05
CA LYS A 81 -1.50 -11.77 46.25
C LYS A 81 -2.49 -10.61 46.38
N GLY A 82 -1.95 -9.38 46.44
CA GLY A 82 -2.71 -8.14 46.56
C GLY A 82 -3.69 -7.88 45.40
N SER A 83 -4.47 -6.80 45.52
CA SER A 83 -5.60 -6.51 44.63
C SER A 83 -5.22 -6.23 43.16
N ALA A 84 -3.96 -5.86 42.88
CA ALA A 84 -3.55 -5.39 41.56
C ALA A 84 -3.48 -6.51 40.49
N ILE A 85 -2.87 -7.66 40.83
CA ILE A 85 -2.72 -8.83 39.94
C ILE A 85 -2.94 -10.10 40.78
N PRO A 86 -4.19 -10.57 40.95
CA PRO A 86 -4.53 -11.63 41.90
C PRO A 86 -4.27 -13.03 41.34
N TYR A 87 -3.20 -13.24 40.58
CA TYR A 87 -2.90 -14.51 39.90
C TYR A 87 -1.44 -14.96 40.11
N ALA A 88 -1.25 -16.25 40.34
CA ALA A 88 0.02 -16.94 40.22
C ALA A 88 0.13 -17.54 38.81
N PHE A 89 1.22 -17.23 38.12
CA PHE A 89 1.51 -17.69 36.76
C PHE A 89 2.50 -18.85 36.80
N SER A 90 2.23 -19.87 35.99
CA SER A 90 3.12 -21.01 35.80
C SER A 90 4.26 -20.65 34.85
N ALA A 91 5.51 -20.68 35.35
CA ALA A 91 6.70 -20.41 34.55
C ALA A 91 6.89 -21.43 33.42
N ASP A 92 6.58 -22.70 33.68
CA ASP A 92 6.69 -23.77 32.68
C ASP A 92 5.67 -23.59 31.55
N ALA A 93 4.44 -23.20 31.89
CA ALA A 93 3.42 -22.92 30.88
C ALA A 93 3.79 -21.68 30.05
N LEU A 94 4.34 -20.63 30.68
CA LEU A 94 4.86 -19.45 29.98
C LEU A 94 6.00 -19.80 29.01
N ALA A 95 6.99 -20.57 29.48
CA ALA A 95 8.10 -21.03 28.65
C ALA A 95 7.61 -21.90 27.48
N THR A 96 6.58 -22.72 27.71
CA THR A 96 5.95 -23.53 26.66
C THR A 96 5.24 -22.66 25.62
N ALA A 97 4.47 -21.65 26.04
CA ALA A 97 3.83 -20.69 25.12
C ALA A 97 4.88 -20.01 24.23
N HIS A 98 6.00 -19.59 24.84
CA HIS A 98 7.08 -18.96 24.11
C HIS A 98 7.73 -19.91 23.11
N ALA A 99 7.94 -21.17 23.49
CA ALA A 99 8.49 -22.18 22.59
C ALA A 99 7.57 -22.44 21.38
N TRP A 100 6.25 -22.46 21.56
CA TRP A 100 5.31 -22.62 20.44
C TRP A 100 5.45 -21.50 19.42
N VAL A 101 5.41 -20.24 19.87
CA VAL A 101 5.54 -19.08 18.98
C VAL A 101 6.90 -19.11 18.28
N ARG A 102 7.99 -19.36 19.01
CA ARG A 102 9.34 -19.45 18.43
C ARG A 102 9.46 -20.51 17.35
N THR A 103 8.88 -21.68 17.60
CA THR A 103 8.88 -22.79 16.63
C THR A 103 8.12 -22.39 15.38
N ALA A 104 6.92 -21.82 15.54
CA ALA A 104 6.11 -21.35 14.42
C ALA A 104 6.84 -20.28 13.58
N LEU A 105 7.54 -19.34 14.22
CA LEU A 105 8.31 -18.32 13.52
C LEU A 105 9.55 -18.91 12.81
N ALA A 106 10.18 -19.94 13.38
CA ALA A 106 11.38 -20.56 12.81
C ALA A 106 11.07 -21.48 11.61
N GLU A 107 9.93 -22.17 11.61
CA GLU A 107 9.49 -23.02 10.50
C GLU A 107 8.99 -22.21 9.28
N GLY A 108 8.68 -20.94 9.51
CA GLY A 108 8.17 -20.00 8.52
C GLY A 108 6.93 -19.31 9.11
N PRO A 109 6.92 -17.96 9.21
CA PRO A 109 5.86 -17.25 9.92
C PRO A 109 4.47 -17.60 9.35
N PRO A 110 3.48 -17.96 10.19
CA PRO A 110 2.15 -18.33 9.74
C PRO A 110 1.43 -17.13 9.08
N ASP A 111 0.37 -17.42 8.30
CA ASP A 111 -0.54 -16.37 7.78
C ASP A 111 -1.17 -15.57 8.93
N LEU A 112 -1.44 -16.25 10.06
CA LEU A 112 -2.07 -15.68 11.25
C LEU A 112 -1.41 -16.20 12.55
N LEU A 113 -0.82 -15.28 13.31
CA LEU A 113 -0.31 -15.55 14.66
C LEU A 113 -1.25 -14.93 15.71
N LEU A 114 -1.80 -15.76 16.59
CA LEU A 114 -2.76 -15.33 17.62
C LEU A 114 -2.13 -15.40 19.02
N MET A 115 -2.21 -14.31 19.76
CA MET A 115 -1.69 -14.26 21.14
C MET A 115 -2.74 -13.67 22.07
N ASP A 116 -3.16 -14.47 23.05
CA ASP A 116 -4.19 -14.06 24.00
C ASP A 116 -3.62 -13.41 25.28
N GLU A 117 -4.43 -12.51 25.86
CA GLU A 117 -4.23 -11.70 27.06
C GLU A 117 -2.89 -10.94 27.20
N PHE A 118 -2.75 -9.82 26.49
CA PHE A 118 -1.90 -8.69 26.87
C PHE A 118 -2.62 -7.81 27.90
N GLY A 119 -2.36 -8.10 29.17
CA GLY A 119 -2.96 -7.43 30.31
C GLY A 119 -2.03 -6.43 31.00
N ARG A 120 -2.25 -6.24 32.30
CA ARG A 120 -1.42 -5.36 33.13
C ARG A 120 0.03 -5.86 33.25
N VAL A 121 0.23 -7.18 33.26
CA VAL A 121 1.56 -7.80 33.36
C VAL A 121 2.40 -7.42 32.14
N GLU A 122 1.82 -7.50 30.94
CA GLU A 122 2.46 -7.14 29.68
C GLU A 122 2.68 -5.63 29.58
N ALA A 123 1.72 -4.82 30.05
CA ALA A 123 1.90 -3.37 30.14
C ALA A 123 3.10 -2.96 31.03
N GLU A 124 3.39 -3.74 32.08
CA GLU A 124 4.56 -3.58 32.95
C GLU A 124 5.86 -4.19 32.37
N GLY A 125 5.78 -4.82 31.19
CA GLY A 125 6.92 -5.43 30.50
C GLY A 125 7.22 -6.88 30.86
N GLY A 126 6.34 -7.56 31.59
CA GLY A 126 6.43 -8.99 31.90
C GLY A 126 5.62 -9.88 30.94
N GLY A 127 5.42 -11.14 31.34
CA GLY A 127 4.54 -12.08 30.63
C GLY A 127 4.99 -12.35 29.19
N HIS A 128 4.05 -12.25 28.25
CA HIS A 128 4.30 -12.54 26.84
C HIS A 128 5.08 -11.44 26.11
N MET A 129 5.35 -10.30 26.74
CA MET A 129 6.10 -9.21 26.10
C MET A 129 7.50 -9.61 25.66
N ALA A 130 8.09 -10.62 26.30
CA ALA A 130 9.40 -11.14 25.93
C ALA A 130 9.44 -11.71 24.49
N LEU A 131 8.28 -12.11 23.94
CA LEU A 131 8.19 -12.60 22.56
C LEU A 131 8.17 -11.49 21.52
N TRP A 132 7.84 -10.26 21.91
CA TRP A 132 7.57 -9.20 20.94
C TRP A 132 8.73 -8.89 20.00
N PRO A 133 10.00 -8.77 20.46
CA PRO A 133 11.12 -8.52 19.55
C PRO A 133 11.26 -9.61 18.47
N GLU A 134 10.97 -10.87 18.82
CA GLU A 134 11.07 -12.01 17.90
C GLU A 134 9.90 -12.03 16.92
N VAL A 135 8.67 -11.78 17.41
CA VAL A 135 7.47 -11.64 16.58
C VAL A 135 7.63 -10.49 15.59
N GLU A 136 8.12 -9.33 16.05
CA GLU A 136 8.34 -8.17 15.19
C GLU A 136 9.43 -8.45 14.15
N ALA A 137 10.54 -9.07 14.54
CA ALA A 137 11.64 -9.42 13.65
C ALA A 137 11.23 -10.43 12.56
N ALA A 138 10.35 -11.38 12.90
CA ALA A 138 9.82 -12.34 11.94
C ALA A 138 8.85 -11.70 10.91
N GLY A 139 8.40 -10.46 11.17
CA GLY A 139 7.55 -9.68 10.26
C GLY A 139 6.28 -10.40 9.75
N PRO A 140 5.57 -11.20 10.57
CA PRO A 140 4.43 -12.03 10.15
C PRO A 140 3.35 -11.21 9.47
N ASP A 141 2.47 -11.82 8.69
CA ASP A 141 1.55 -11.05 7.85
C ASP A 141 0.37 -10.45 8.62
N ILE A 142 -0.20 -11.17 9.58
CA ILE A 142 -1.23 -10.69 10.50
C ILE A 142 -0.91 -11.20 11.91
N VAL A 143 -0.96 -10.31 12.92
CA VAL A 143 -0.84 -10.67 14.34
C VAL A 143 -2.00 -10.03 15.10
N ILE A 144 -2.73 -10.82 15.87
CA ILE A 144 -3.90 -10.36 16.62
C ILE A 144 -3.65 -10.60 18.11
N LEU A 145 -3.57 -9.52 18.88
CA LEU A 145 -3.29 -9.49 20.31
C LEU A 145 -4.57 -9.18 21.07
N ALA A 146 -5.02 -10.07 21.96
CA ALA A 146 -6.12 -9.74 22.86
C ALA A 146 -5.63 -8.85 24.01
N VAL A 147 -6.11 -7.62 24.12
CA VAL A 147 -5.70 -6.64 25.12
C VAL A 147 -6.81 -6.44 26.15
N ARG A 148 -6.47 -6.18 27.41
CA ARG A 148 -7.48 -5.74 28.38
C ARG A 148 -7.95 -4.32 28.10
N GLU A 149 -9.24 -4.07 28.30
CA GLU A 149 -9.77 -2.71 28.19
C GLU A 149 -9.03 -1.76 29.16
N GLY A 150 -8.64 -0.58 28.65
CA GLY A 150 -7.95 0.46 29.41
C GLY A 150 -6.41 0.34 29.49
N VAL A 151 -5.79 -0.76 29.02
CA VAL A 151 -4.32 -0.88 29.00
C VAL A 151 -3.71 -0.73 27.60
N VAL A 152 -4.53 -0.48 26.58
CA VAL A 152 -4.10 -0.33 25.18
C VAL A 152 -2.94 0.67 25.03
N PRO A 153 -2.99 1.92 25.56
CA PRO A 153 -1.89 2.87 25.37
C PRO A 153 -0.58 2.42 26.02
N GLN A 154 -0.66 1.68 27.12
CA GLN A 154 0.51 1.17 27.85
C GLN A 154 1.15 0.02 27.07
N VAL A 155 0.33 -0.88 26.51
CA VAL A 155 0.79 -1.95 25.63
C VAL A 155 1.43 -1.36 24.37
N GLU A 156 0.79 -0.39 23.71
CA GLU A 156 1.37 0.30 22.54
C GLU A 156 2.71 0.98 22.85
N ALA A 157 2.80 1.68 23.98
CA ALA A 157 4.05 2.29 24.43
C ALA A 157 5.15 1.24 24.65
N ARG A 158 4.78 0.05 25.15
CA ARG A 158 5.73 -1.05 25.38
C ARG A 158 6.16 -1.75 24.10
N LEU A 159 5.24 -1.91 23.16
CA LEU A 159 5.51 -2.44 21.82
C LEU A 159 6.35 -1.47 20.98
N GLY A 160 6.39 -0.18 21.35
CA GLY A 160 7.02 0.86 20.54
C GLY A 160 6.26 1.19 19.26
N ARG A 161 5.01 0.73 19.13
CA ARG A 161 4.13 0.97 17.98
C ARG A 161 2.66 0.98 18.40
N THR A 162 1.86 1.73 17.67
CA THR A 162 0.40 1.68 17.80
C THR A 162 -0.19 0.46 17.11
N PHE A 163 -1.37 0.04 17.55
CA PHE A 163 -2.19 -0.92 16.82
C PHE A 163 -2.64 -0.30 15.48
N ASP A 164 -2.59 -1.09 14.41
CA ASP A 164 -3.11 -0.63 13.11
C ASP A 164 -4.64 -0.62 13.13
N ARG A 165 -5.24 -1.56 13.88
CA ARG A 165 -6.68 -1.66 14.15
C ARG A 165 -6.94 -2.14 15.57
N VAL A 166 -8.00 -1.61 16.18
CA VAL A 166 -8.51 -2.06 17.47
C VAL A 166 -9.95 -2.51 17.28
N VAL A 167 -10.24 -3.77 17.62
CA VAL A 167 -11.57 -4.36 17.59
C VAL A 167 -12.08 -4.45 19.02
N HIS A 168 -13.23 -3.84 19.29
CA HIS A 168 -13.84 -3.80 20.61
C HIS A 168 -14.90 -4.91 20.72
N LEU A 169 -14.73 -5.78 21.73
CA LEU A 169 -15.70 -6.79 22.11
C LEU A 169 -16.60 -6.25 23.20
N ASP A 170 -17.87 -6.08 22.86
CA ASP A 170 -18.92 -5.75 23.82
C ASP A 170 -19.42 -7.05 24.49
N PRO A 171 -19.34 -7.18 25.83
CA PRO A 171 -19.88 -8.34 26.55
C PRO A 171 -21.39 -8.51 26.40
N ASP A 172 -22.12 -7.45 26.04
CA ASP A 172 -23.58 -7.42 25.88
C ASP A 172 -24.00 -7.46 24.40
N ALA A 173 -23.05 -7.49 23.46
CA ALA A 173 -23.35 -7.72 22.05
C ALA A 173 -23.99 -9.11 21.89
N ARG A 174 -25.30 -9.11 21.67
CA ARG A 174 -26.10 -10.30 21.40
C ARG A 174 -25.46 -11.11 20.27
N THR A 175 -25.54 -12.44 20.38
CA THR A 175 -25.22 -13.39 19.30
C THR A 175 -26.00 -13.12 18.01
N ASP A 176 -27.09 -12.36 18.09
CA ASP A 176 -27.80 -11.78 16.95
C ASP A 176 -27.54 -10.26 16.87
N PRO A 177 -26.65 -9.79 15.98
CA PRO A 177 -26.48 -8.37 15.74
C PRO A 177 -27.76 -7.75 15.15
N ALA A 178 -28.01 -6.48 15.48
CA ALA A 178 -29.05 -5.74 14.78
C ALA A 178 -28.75 -5.67 13.27
N PRO A 179 -29.76 -5.56 12.38
CA PRO A 179 -29.54 -5.46 10.95
C PRO A 179 -28.53 -4.34 10.61
N GLY A 180 -27.38 -4.73 10.05
CA GLY A 180 -26.29 -3.81 9.67
C GLY A 180 -25.14 -3.67 10.68
N GLN A 181 -25.18 -4.34 11.84
CA GLN A 181 -24.01 -4.48 12.72
C GLN A 181 -23.25 -5.76 12.39
N THR A 182 -21.94 -5.64 12.18
CA THR A 182 -21.04 -6.79 12.03
C THR A 182 -20.57 -7.25 13.41
N THR A 183 -20.56 -8.57 13.63
CA THR A 183 -20.00 -9.12 14.86
C THR A 183 -18.47 -8.88 14.91
N PRO A 184 -17.85 -8.82 16.09
CA PRO A 184 -16.39 -8.68 16.21
C PRO A 184 -15.63 -9.80 15.48
N LEU A 185 -16.16 -11.02 15.47
CA LEU A 185 -15.59 -12.13 14.71
C LEU A 185 -15.64 -11.87 13.20
N GLU A 186 -16.77 -11.39 12.67
CA GLU A 186 -16.88 -11.00 11.25
C GLU A 186 -15.92 -9.87 10.89
N GLU A 187 -15.75 -8.87 11.75
CA GLU A 187 -14.77 -7.81 11.53
C GLU A 187 -13.35 -8.39 11.43
N LEU A 188 -12.96 -9.28 12.34
CA LEU A 188 -11.66 -9.95 12.31
C LEU A 188 -11.46 -10.81 11.05
N ARG A 189 -12.50 -11.55 10.63
CA ARG A 189 -12.48 -12.33 9.37
C ARG A 189 -12.23 -11.42 8.16
N VAL A 190 -12.94 -10.29 8.10
CA VAL A 190 -12.75 -9.29 7.04
C VAL A 190 -11.31 -8.76 7.09
N LEU A 191 -10.78 -8.38 8.25
CA LEU A 191 -9.41 -7.89 8.39
C LEU A 191 -8.37 -8.89 7.85
N VAL A 192 -8.53 -10.18 8.16
CA VAL A 192 -7.64 -11.25 7.68
C VAL A 192 -7.65 -11.33 6.14
N LEU A 193 -8.84 -11.34 5.53
CA LEU A 193 -8.97 -11.38 4.07
C LEU A 193 -8.45 -10.10 3.40
N GLU A 194 -8.75 -8.94 3.98
CA GLU A 194 -8.30 -7.65 3.47
C GLU A 194 -6.77 -7.52 3.53
N GLN A 195 -6.14 -8.07 4.56
CA GLN A 195 -4.68 -8.00 4.68
C GLN A 195 -3.97 -8.73 3.53
N ARG A 196 -4.51 -9.85 3.03
CA ARG A 196 -3.96 -10.53 1.84
C ARG A 196 -4.01 -9.63 0.61
N ASP A 197 -5.13 -8.96 0.38
CA ASP A 197 -5.29 -8.00 -0.70
C ASP A 197 -4.27 -6.85 -0.60
N TRP A 198 -4.14 -6.24 0.59
CA TRP A 198 -3.22 -5.13 0.80
C TRP A 198 -1.75 -5.55 0.72
N SER A 199 -1.43 -6.75 1.17
CA SER A 199 -0.10 -7.34 1.02
C SER A 199 0.25 -7.49 -0.46
N ARG A 200 -0.67 -8.03 -1.26
CA ARG A 200 -0.53 -8.16 -2.71
C ARG A 200 -0.35 -6.79 -3.37
N VAL A 201 -1.20 -5.82 -3.06
CA VAL A 201 -1.09 -4.44 -3.57
C VAL A 201 0.28 -3.84 -3.26
N GLY A 202 0.78 -4.03 -2.03
CA GLY A 202 2.11 -3.59 -1.62
C GLY A 202 3.23 -4.22 -2.45
N VAL A 203 3.20 -5.54 -2.66
CA VAL A 203 4.21 -6.26 -3.46
C VAL A 203 4.24 -5.79 -4.91
N TYR A 204 3.08 -5.72 -5.57
CA TYR A 204 3.01 -5.25 -6.95
C TYR A 204 3.36 -3.76 -7.07
N GLY A 205 2.99 -2.94 -6.08
CA GLY A 205 3.37 -1.52 -6.02
C GLY A 205 4.88 -1.34 -5.86
N ALA A 206 5.51 -2.09 -4.95
CA ALA A 206 6.96 -2.14 -4.77
C ALA A 206 7.68 -2.54 -6.05
N GLY A 207 7.31 -3.70 -6.59
CA GLY A 207 7.93 -4.22 -7.80
C GLY A 207 7.75 -3.27 -8.99
N SER A 208 6.56 -2.69 -9.16
CA SER A 208 6.28 -1.70 -10.22
C SER A 208 7.16 -0.45 -10.07
N GLY A 209 7.24 0.12 -8.86
CA GLY A 209 8.08 1.28 -8.59
C GLY A 209 9.57 1.00 -8.82
N GLY A 210 10.05 -0.15 -8.38
CA GLY A 210 11.43 -0.61 -8.58
C GLY A 210 11.75 -0.94 -10.04
N PHE A 211 10.81 -1.53 -10.78
CA PHE A 211 10.91 -1.78 -12.21
C PHE A 211 11.01 -0.46 -13.00
N GLU A 212 10.14 0.51 -12.70
CA GLU A 212 10.18 1.84 -13.29
C GLU A 212 11.49 2.57 -12.98
N TRP A 213 12.10 2.31 -11.83
CA TRP A 213 13.41 2.85 -11.48
C TRP A 213 14.55 2.22 -12.31
N SER A 214 14.58 0.89 -12.39
CA SER A 214 15.64 0.13 -13.07
C SER A 214 15.50 0.14 -14.60
N VAL A 215 14.38 -0.36 -15.13
CA VAL A 215 14.15 -0.41 -16.58
C VAL A 215 13.96 0.99 -17.15
N GLY A 216 13.30 1.89 -16.43
CA GLY A 216 13.18 3.28 -16.84
C GLY A 216 14.55 3.94 -17.04
N SER A 217 15.48 3.77 -16.09
CA SER A 217 16.84 4.35 -16.22
C SER A 217 17.65 3.70 -17.35
N ALA A 218 17.56 2.38 -17.54
CA ALA A 218 18.22 1.68 -18.64
C ALA A 218 17.69 2.11 -20.02
N LEU A 219 16.37 2.17 -20.20
CA LEU A 219 15.75 2.66 -21.44
C LEU A 219 16.12 4.12 -21.73
N HIS A 220 16.28 4.92 -20.67
CA HIS A 220 16.77 6.28 -20.78
C HIS A 220 18.22 6.35 -21.27
N ALA A 221 19.10 5.46 -20.78
CA ALA A 221 20.49 5.39 -21.21
C ALA A 221 20.64 4.95 -22.67
N VAL A 222 19.84 3.96 -23.10
CA VAL A 222 19.89 3.39 -24.46
C VAL A 222 19.11 4.21 -25.49
N ARG A 223 18.39 5.25 -25.08
CA ARG A 223 17.57 6.14 -25.95
C ARG A 223 16.55 5.37 -26.82
N VAL A 224 15.94 4.33 -26.25
CA VAL A 224 14.96 3.51 -26.98
C VAL A 224 13.75 4.35 -27.40
N PRO A 225 13.37 4.37 -28.69
CA PRO A 225 12.17 5.07 -29.14
C PRO A 225 10.91 4.44 -28.52
N MET A 226 9.86 5.25 -28.33
CA MET A 226 8.58 4.79 -27.76
C MET A 226 8.66 4.17 -26.35
N ARG A 227 9.69 4.48 -25.54
CA ARG A 227 9.80 4.00 -24.15
C ARG A 227 8.52 4.19 -23.32
N GLY A 228 7.79 5.30 -23.54
CA GLY A 228 6.56 5.59 -22.81
C GLY A 228 5.47 4.55 -23.08
N LEU A 229 5.44 3.97 -24.28
CA LEU A 229 4.48 2.94 -24.65
C LEU A 229 4.80 1.62 -23.93
N VAL A 230 6.08 1.26 -23.88
CA VAL A 230 6.55 0.06 -23.16
C VAL A 230 6.22 0.17 -21.67
N LEU A 231 6.56 1.31 -21.05
CA LEU A 231 6.33 1.53 -19.61
C LEU A 231 4.83 1.55 -19.28
N SER A 232 4.01 2.29 -20.03
CA SER A 232 2.56 2.35 -19.82
C SER A 232 1.86 1.01 -20.06
N SER A 233 2.25 0.26 -21.09
CA SER A 233 1.69 -1.08 -21.37
C SER A 233 2.07 -2.08 -20.28
N THR A 234 3.32 -2.01 -19.78
CA THR A 234 3.79 -2.85 -18.67
C THR A 234 3.03 -2.50 -17.39
N GLN A 235 2.84 -1.21 -17.10
CA GLN A 235 2.07 -0.76 -15.94
C GLN A 235 0.61 -1.25 -16.00
N ALA A 236 -0.02 -1.18 -17.17
CA ALA A 236 -1.37 -1.74 -17.38
C ALA A 236 -1.41 -3.25 -17.10
N ALA A 237 -0.44 -4.01 -17.61
CA ALA A 237 -0.33 -5.45 -17.34
C ALA A 237 -0.13 -5.75 -15.84
N VAL A 238 0.76 -5.01 -15.17
CA VAL A 238 1.00 -5.15 -13.73
C VAL A 238 -0.27 -4.91 -12.91
N MET A 239 -1.04 -3.88 -13.25
CA MET A 239 -2.33 -3.62 -12.59
C MET A 239 -3.32 -4.77 -12.82
N VAL A 240 -3.39 -5.33 -14.03
CA VAL A 240 -4.23 -6.50 -14.32
C VAL A 240 -3.83 -7.71 -13.46
N PHE A 241 -2.54 -8.05 -13.39
CA PHE A 241 -2.07 -9.18 -12.59
C PHE A 241 -2.25 -8.97 -11.09
N ALA A 242 -2.01 -7.75 -10.61
CA ALA A 242 -2.29 -7.40 -9.23
C ALA A 242 -3.78 -7.60 -8.94
N GLY A 243 -4.65 -6.97 -9.74
CA GLY A 243 -6.09 -6.97 -9.56
C GLY A 243 -6.74 -8.34 -9.68
N ALA A 244 -6.23 -9.25 -10.52
CA ALA A 244 -6.76 -10.60 -10.71
C ALA A 244 -6.72 -11.49 -9.45
N GLY A 245 -5.86 -11.18 -8.48
CA GLY A 245 -5.80 -11.87 -7.19
C GLY A 245 -6.46 -11.14 -6.01
N LEU A 246 -7.10 -9.98 -6.23
CA LEU A 246 -7.73 -9.21 -5.14
C LEU A 246 -9.18 -9.60 -4.92
N GLY A 247 -9.58 -9.84 -3.67
CA GLY A 247 -10.99 -10.01 -3.29
C GLY A 247 -11.80 -8.76 -3.62
N ARG A 248 -11.23 -7.56 -3.41
CA ARG A 248 -11.81 -6.29 -3.89
C ARG A 248 -10.98 -5.69 -5.02
N ARG A 249 -11.41 -5.92 -6.26
CA ARG A 249 -10.73 -5.45 -7.48
C ARG A 249 -10.43 -3.95 -7.50
N GLY A 250 -11.29 -3.12 -6.89
CA GLY A 250 -11.09 -1.67 -6.78
C GLY A 250 -9.81 -1.25 -6.05
N ARG A 251 -9.20 -2.14 -5.24
CA ARG A 251 -7.92 -1.88 -4.56
C ARG A 251 -6.73 -1.78 -5.53
N VAL A 252 -6.87 -2.26 -6.77
CA VAL A 252 -5.82 -2.18 -7.81
C VAL A 252 -5.29 -0.77 -8.03
N VAL A 253 -6.15 0.25 -7.82
CA VAL A 253 -5.78 1.66 -7.96
C VAL A 253 -4.58 2.03 -7.10
N TRP A 254 -4.39 1.38 -5.94
CA TRP A 254 -3.31 1.67 -5.01
C TRP A 254 -1.94 1.19 -5.46
N VAL A 255 -1.87 0.23 -6.40
CA VAL A 255 -0.59 -0.26 -6.94
C VAL A 255 0.22 0.88 -7.56
N PRO A 256 -0.35 1.69 -8.49
CA PRO A 256 0.33 2.88 -8.99
C PRO A 256 0.60 3.97 -7.95
N PHE A 257 -0.26 4.17 -6.94
CA PHE A 257 0.04 5.14 -5.88
C PHE A 257 1.30 4.75 -5.10
N ILE A 258 1.44 3.47 -4.76
CA ILE A 258 2.64 2.94 -4.09
C ILE A 258 3.86 3.06 -5.00
N ALA A 259 3.73 2.65 -6.27
CA ALA A 259 4.80 2.77 -7.26
C ALA A 259 5.25 4.23 -7.46
N ALA A 260 4.30 5.18 -7.51
CA ALA A 260 4.58 6.61 -7.60
C ALA A 260 5.27 7.12 -6.33
N GLY A 261 4.83 6.70 -5.14
CA GLY A 261 5.50 7.03 -3.87
C GLY A 261 6.94 6.54 -3.85
N ILE A 262 7.20 5.32 -4.30
CA ILE A 262 8.56 4.77 -4.45
C ILE A 262 9.37 5.59 -5.47
N LYS A 263 8.77 5.93 -6.61
CA LYS A 263 9.42 6.76 -7.64
C LYS A 263 9.78 8.16 -7.13
N ALA A 264 8.97 8.74 -6.25
CA ALA A 264 9.21 10.04 -5.60
C ALA A 264 10.56 10.10 -4.87
N LEU A 265 10.95 8.96 -4.33
CA LEU A 265 12.10 8.80 -3.46
C LEU A 265 13.37 8.52 -4.27
N SER A 266 13.25 8.20 -5.56
CA SER A 266 14.41 7.94 -6.40
C SER A 266 15.32 9.17 -6.50
N PRO A 267 16.64 9.05 -6.28
CA PRO A 267 17.56 10.19 -6.24
C PRO A 267 17.72 10.88 -7.61
N ALA A 268 17.53 10.13 -8.71
CA ALA A 268 17.82 10.55 -10.07
C ALA A 268 16.56 10.83 -10.93
N GLY A 269 16.63 11.89 -11.76
CA GLY A 269 15.65 12.18 -12.82
C GLY A 269 14.55 13.20 -12.47
N SER A 270 13.69 13.50 -13.45
CA SER A 270 12.51 14.36 -13.30
C SER A 270 11.38 13.61 -12.58
N ARG A 271 11.60 13.34 -11.28
CA ARG A 271 10.73 12.53 -10.39
C ARG A 271 9.25 12.84 -10.57
N ILE A 272 8.94 14.12 -10.68
CA ILE A 272 7.59 14.68 -10.71
C ILE A 272 6.78 14.22 -11.91
N ARG A 273 7.39 14.25 -13.10
CA ARG A 273 6.69 13.85 -14.32
C ARG A 273 6.31 12.38 -14.25
N ALA A 274 7.25 11.52 -13.83
CA ALA A 274 6.99 10.10 -13.70
C ALA A 274 5.94 9.79 -12.62
N MET A 275 6.02 10.42 -11.45
CA MET A 275 5.03 10.22 -10.38
C MET A 275 3.62 10.59 -10.83
N LEU A 276 3.44 11.78 -11.41
CA LEU A 276 2.13 12.24 -11.86
C LEU A 276 1.58 11.33 -12.97
N ALA A 277 2.47 10.82 -13.84
CA ALA A 277 2.12 9.85 -14.87
C ALA A 277 1.49 8.60 -14.23
N ILE A 278 2.24 7.96 -13.34
CA ILE A 278 1.88 6.68 -12.72
C ILE A 278 0.60 6.83 -11.89
N THR A 279 0.47 7.90 -11.11
CA THR A 279 -0.74 8.15 -10.31
C THR A 279 -1.99 8.28 -11.17
N ILE A 280 -1.93 9.10 -12.24
CA ILE A 280 -3.09 9.29 -13.12
C ILE A 280 -3.41 8.02 -13.90
N GLN A 281 -2.40 7.25 -14.33
CA GLN A 281 -2.61 5.92 -14.91
C GLN A 281 -3.40 5.01 -13.98
N GLY A 282 -3.10 5.01 -12.67
CA GLY A 282 -3.87 4.26 -11.69
C GLY A 282 -5.31 4.72 -11.56
N ILE A 283 -5.54 6.04 -11.50
CA ILE A 283 -6.90 6.61 -11.42
C ILE A 283 -7.70 6.25 -12.67
N LEU A 284 -7.11 6.37 -13.87
CA LEU A 284 -7.77 6.06 -15.14
C LEU A 284 -8.11 4.57 -15.24
N PHE A 285 -7.17 3.69 -14.90
CA PHE A 285 -7.38 2.24 -14.93
C PHE A 285 -8.41 1.79 -13.89
N GLY A 286 -8.26 2.26 -12.65
CA GLY A 286 -9.19 1.97 -11.56
C GLY A 286 -10.59 2.53 -11.82
N GLY A 287 -10.68 3.73 -12.40
CA GLY A 287 -11.93 4.36 -12.82
C GLY A 287 -12.64 3.55 -13.89
N ALA A 288 -11.94 3.16 -14.97
CA ALA A 288 -12.51 2.35 -16.04
C ALA A 288 -13.00 0.99 -15.53
N THR A 289 -12.20 0.29 -14.73
CA THR A 289 -12.58 -1.03 -14.18
C THR A 289 -13.67 -0.95 -13.12
N ARG A 290 -13.80 0.19 -12.42
CA ARG A 290 -14.92 0.43 -11.50
C ARG A 290 -16.22 0.75 -12.24
N LEU A 291 -16.16 1.54 -13.31
CA LEU A 291 -17.33 1.96 -14.10
C LEU A 291 -17.85 0.84 -14.99
N LEU A 292 -16.94 0.14 -15.69
CA LEU A 292 -17.27 -0.89 -16.68
C LEU A 292 -17.18 -2.31 -16.11
N GLY A 293 -16.66 -2.48 -14.89
CA GLY A 293 -16.46 -3.77 -14.23
C GLY A 293 -15.12 -4.44 -14.53
N TRP A 294 -14.80 -5.49 -13.76
CA TRP A 294 -13.61 -6.34 -13.97
C TRP A 294 -13.86 -7.40 -15.06
N ASN A 295 -14.07 -6.94 -16.29
CA ASN A 295 -14.36 -7.75 -17.47
C ASN A 295 -13.50 -7.30 -18.67
N PRO A 296 -13.54 -7.99 -19.83
CA PRO A 296 -12.70 -7.64 -20.98
C PRO A 296 -12.78 -6.17 -21.40
N VAL A 297 -13.99 -5.60 -21.37
CA VAL A 297 -14.26 -4.23 -21.79
C VAL A 297 -13.63 -3.24 -20.81
N GLY A 298 -13.85 -3.41 -19.50
CA GLY A 298 -13.26 -2.56 -18.47
C GLY A 298 -11.74 -2.63 -18.42
N ILE A 299 -11.16 -3.83 -18.61
CA ILE A 299 -9.71 -4.02 -18.65
C ILE A 299 -9.09 -3.37 -19.88
N PHE A 300 -9.68 -3.58 -21.06
CA PHE A 300 -9.21 -2.96 -22.29
C PHE A 300 -9.31 -1.43 -22.21
N ALA A 301 -10.46 -0.90 -21.79
CA ALA A 301 -10.67 0.53 -21.62
C ALA A 301 -9.69 1.13 -20.61
N GLY A 302 -9.46 0.46 -19.47
CA GLY A 302 -8.48 0.89 -18.48
C GLY A 302 -7.07 0.94 -19.05
N GLY A 303 -6.62 -0.12 -19.73
CA GLY A 303 -5.32 -0.14 -20.40
C GLY A 303 -5.21 0.92 -21.50
N ALA A 304 -6.28 1.15 -22.27
CA ALA A 304 -6.29 2.14 -23.32
C ALA A 304 -6.19 3.57 -22.80
N LEU A 305 -6.88 3.90 -21.71
CA LEU A 305 -6.73 5.20 -21.06
C LEU A 305 -5.31 5.41 -20.50
N VAL A 306 -4.70 4.37 -19.95
CA VAL A 306 -3.30 4.39 -19.46
C VAL A 306 -2.31 4.70 -20.60
N GLY A 307 -2.48 4.05 -21.77
CA GLY A 307 -1.66 4.29 -22.95
C GLY A 307 -1.86 5.68 -23.55
N SER A 308 -3.12 6.09 -23.72
CA SER A 308 -3.48 7.43 -24.22
C SER A 308 -2.92 8.53 -23.33
N TRP A 309 -2.99 8.36 -22.00
CA TRP A 309 -2.44 9.32 -21.05
C TRP A 309 -0.93 9.49 -21.18
N ALA A 310 -0.18 8.42 -21.46
CA ALA A 310 1.27 8.48 -21.58
C ALA A 310 1.74 9.43 -22.71
N VAL A 311 0.94 9.57 -23.77
CA VAL A 311 1.16 10.57 -24.83
C VAL A 311 0.68 11.95 -24.39
N SER A 312 -0.56 12.04 -23.91
CA SER A 312 -1.23 13.31 -23.60
C SER A 312 -0.57 14.09 -22.46
N GLN A 313 0.07 13.41 -21.51
CA GLN A 313 0.68 14.05 -20.35
C GLN A 313 1.75 15.09 -20.74
N GLY A 314 2.58 14.77 -21.75
CA GLY A 314 3.63 15.69 -22.20
C GLY A 314 3.04 17.01 -22.70
N LEU A 315 1.98 16.91 -23.51
CA LEU A 315 1.25 18.05 -24.06
C LEU A 315 0.55 18.84 -22.95
N LEU A 316 -0.10 18.17 -22.00
CA LEU A 316 -0.80 18.83 -20.90
C LEU A 316 0.16 19.60 -19.98
N LEU A 317 1.32 19.01 -19.65
CA LEU A 317 2.33 19.68 -18.82
C LEU A 317 2.95 20.89 -19.53
N GLN A 318 3.20 20.78 -20.84
CA GLN A 318 3.64 21.92 -21.65
C GLN A 318 2.57 23.00 -21.68
N TYR A 319 1.30 22.63 -21.86
CA TYR A 319 0.18 23.57 -21.86
C TYR A 319 0.02 24.27 -20.50
N LEU A 320 0.26 23.57 -19.39
CA LEU A 320 0.23 24.16 -18.06
C LEU A 320 1.30 25.25 -17.90
N LEU A 321 2.52 24.97 -18.35
CA LEU A 321 3.68 25.87 -18.25
C LEU A 321 3.56 27.07 -19.19
N ILE A 322 3.12 26.83 -20.43
CA ILE A 322 3.18 27.81 -21.53
C ILE A 322 1.84 28.49 -21.78
N GLY A 323 0.72 27.80 -21.51
CA GLY A 323 -0.62 28.31 -21.73
C GLY A 323 -1.14 28.11 -23.16
N SER A 324 -2.12 28.93 -23.55
CA SER A 324 -2.68 28.95 -24.91
C SER A 324 -1.65 29.31 -25.98
N ASP A 325 -0.55 29.97 -25.60
CA ASP A 325 0.59 30.26 -26.46
C ASP A 325 1.23 29.01 -27.08
N LEU A 326 1.12 27.87 -26.38
CA LEU A 326 1.53 26.58 -26.93
C LEU A 326 0.72 26.24 -28.18
N LEU A 327 -0.60 26.45 -28.15
CA LEU A 327 -1.48 26.18 -29.28
C LEU A 327 -1.19 27.13 -30.44
N VAL A 328 -0.85 28.40 -30.16
CA VAL A 328 -0.43 29.37 -31.17
C VAL A 328 0.88 28.94 -31.84
N ALA A 329 1.86 28.49 -31.05
CA ALA A 329 3.12 27.96 -31.57
C ALA A 329 2.89 26.70 -32.41
N TYR A 330 2.03 25.77 -31.97
CA TYR A 330 1.64 24.60 -32.76
C TYR A 330 0.97 25.00 -34.07
N GLN A 331 0.04 25.97 -34.05
CA GLN A 331 -0.61 26.49 -35.26
C GLN A 331 0.41 27.13 -36.22
N ALA A 332 1.39 27.88 -35.72
CA ALA A 332 2.45 28.44 -36.55
C ALA A 332 3.27 27.34 -37.25
N VAL A 333 3.65 26.28 -36.52
CA VAL A 333 4.34 25.12 -37.10
C VAL A 333 3.45 24.38 -38.11
N VAL A 334 2.18 24.17 -37.78
CA VAL A 334 1.19 23.53 -38.67
C VAL A 334 1.09 24.31 -39.98
N THR A 335 0.87 25.62 -39.92
CA THR A 335 0.75 26.47 -41.11
C THR A 335 2.04 26.47 -41.93
N TRP A 336 3.20 26.46 -41.27
CA TRP A 336 4.48 26.32 -41.95
C TRP A 336 4.62 24.96 -42.67
N VAL A 337 4.27 23.85 -42.01
CA VAL A 337 4.28 22.52 -42.63
C VAL A 337 3.30 22.43 -43.79
N VAL A 338 2.07 22.93 -43.59
CA VAL A 338 1.02 22.99 -44.62
C VAL A 338 1.52 23.74 -45.84
N GLY A 339 2.10 24.93 -45.65
CA GLY A 339 2.64 25.74 -46.75
C GLY A 339 3.85 25.11 -47.43
N ARG A 340 4.68 24.37 -46.69
CA ARG A 340 5.93 23.78 -47.22
C ARG A 340 5.76 22.40 -47.85
N TRP A 341 4.76 21.63 -47.41
CA TRP A 341 4.53 20.22 -47.78
C TRP A 341 3.17 19.99 -48.45
N ASN A 342 2.33 21.03 -48.57
CA ASN A 342 0.99 20.99 -49.17
C ASN A 342 0.04 19.95 -48.54
N VAL A 343 0.14 19.76 -47.22
CA VAL A 343 -0.72 18.86 -46.42
C VAL A 343 -1.82 19.70 -45.75
N GLY A 344 -3.07 19.26 -45.75
CA GLY A 344 -4.18 20.00 -45.11
C GLY A 344 -4.10 20.06 -43.57
N VAL A 345 -4.58 21.17 -42.98
CA VAL A 345 -4.62 21.41 -41.51
C VAL A 345 -5.35 20.32 -40.70
N PRO A 346 -6.50 19.76 -41.13
CA PRO A 346 -7.14 18.64 -40.44
C PRO A 346 -6.21 17.42 -40.27
N GLY A 347 -5.22 17.27 -41.15
CA GLY A 347 -4.26 16.18 -41.13
C GLY A 347 -3.44 16.12 -39.83
N ILE A 348 -3.00 17.26 -39.27
CA ILE A 348 -2.13 17.23 -38.08
C ILE A 348 -2.90 16.88 -36.80
N ALA A 349 -4.11 17.42 -36.63
CA ALA A 349 -4.98 17.04 -35.51
C ALA A 349 -5.36 15.56 -35.59
N LEU A 350 -5.67 15.07 -36.80
CA LEU A 350 -5.96 13.67 -37.05
C LEU A 350 -4.75 12.77 -36.78
N LEU A 351 -3.54 13.18 -37.17
CA LEU A 351 -2.30 12.45 -36.88
C LEU A 351 -2.03 12.36 -35.37
N LEU A 352 -2.18 13.46 -34.62
CA LEU A 352 -2.03 13.45 -33.17
C LEU A 352 -3.10 12.59 -32.48
N GLY A 353 -4.35 12.70 -32.93
CA GLY A 353 -5.45 11.87 -32.45
C GLY A 353 -5.20 10.39 -32.73
N ALA A 354 -4.81 10.05 -33.96
CA ALA A 354 -4.46 8.68 -34.36
C ALA A 354 -3.28 8.14 -33.55
N TRP A 355 -2.28 8.98 -33.26
CA TRP A 355 -1.16 8.60 -32.41
C TRP A 355 -1.58 8.28 -30.98
N VAL A 356 -2.38 9.14 -30.34
CA VAL A 356 -2.93 8.88 -29.00
C VAL A 356 -3.76 7.59 -28.98
N VAL A 357 -4.65 7.43 -29.96
CA VAL A 357 -5.49 6.22 -30.09
C VAL A 357 -4.61 4.97 -30.27
N SER A 358 -3.58 5.02 -31.13
CA SER A 358 -2.70 3.87 -31.37
C SER A 358 -2.00 3.40 -30.09
N TRP A 359 -1.52 4.33 -29.25
CA TRP A 359 -0.93 4.01 -27.95
C TRP A 359 -1.94 3.41 -26.99
N GLY A 360 -3.15 3.97 -26.96
CA GLY A 360 -4.26 3.40 -26.21
C GLY A 360 -4.58 1.97 -26.65
N LEU A 361 -4.69 1.71 -27.96
CA LEU A 361 -4.96 0.37 -28.47
C LEU A 361 -3.87 -0.63 -28.06
N VAL A 362 -2.59 -0.27 -28.15
CA VAL A 362 -1.49 -1.16 -27.75
C VAL A 362 -1.50 -1.44 -26.24
N ALA A 363 -1.70 -0.44 -25.39
CA ALA A 363 -1.76 -0.65 -23.94
C ALA A 363 -3.02 -1.42 -23.52
N GLY A 364 -4.17 -1.12 -24.14
CA GLY A 364 -5.44 -1.82 -23.92
C GLY A 364 -5.39 -3.29 -24.34
N THR A 365 -4.82 -3.59 -25.51
CA THR A 365 -4.61 -4.97 -25.96
C THR A 365 -3.63 -5.71 -25.05
N THR A 366 -2.54 -5.07 -24.62
CA THR A 366 -1.60 -5.65 -23.65
C THR A 366 -2.28 -6.00 -22.34
N ALA A 367 -3.13 -5.11 -21.80
CA ALA A 367 -3.92 -5.36 -20.60
C ALA A 367 -4.88 -6.55 -20.79
N LEU A 368 -5.54 -6.65 -21.94
CA LEU A 368 -6.44 -7.75 -22.25
C LEU A 368 -5.71 -9.09 -22.39
N VAL A 369 -4.53 -9.11 -23.01
CA VAL A 369 -3.67 -10.30 -23.09
C VAL A 369 -3.20 -10.73 -21.70
N ALA A 370 -2.79 -9.78 -20.85
CA ALA A 370 -2.43 -10.06 -19.46
C ALA A 370 -3.60 -10.68 -18.69
N TRP A 371 -4.81 -10.15 -18.89
CA TRP A 371 -6.02 -10.65 -18.23
C TRP A 371 -6.36 -12.08 -18.67
N ARG A 372 -6.26 -12.38 -19.96
CA ARG A 372 -6.47 -13.74 -20.49
C ARG A 372 -5.44 -14.74 -19.98
N LYS A 373 -4.20 -14.32 -19.75
CA LYS A 373 -3.15 -15.22 -19.25
C LYS A 373 -3.38 -15.64 -17.80
N GLY A 374 -4.04 -14.81 -16.97
CA GLY A 374 -4.38 -15.10 -15.58
C GLY A 374 -3.20 -15.16 -14.60
N ALA A 375 -2.03 -15.62 -15.05
CA ALA A 375 -0.80 -15.72 -14.28
C ALA A 375 0.27 -14.74 -14.75
N LEU A 376 1.02 -14.21 -13.78
CA LEU A 376 2.16 -13.33 -14.02
C LEU A 376 3.29 -14.14 -14.70
N PRO A 377 3.81 -13.70 -15.87
CA PRO A 377 4.95 -14.38 -16.49
C PRO A 377 6.18 -14.37 -15.58
N LEU A 378 6.91 -15.49 -15.51
CA LEU A 378 8.09 -15.66 -14.63
C LEU A 378 9.10 -14.52 -14.76
N ARG A 379 9.46 -14.14 -15.99
CA ARG A 379 10.40 -13.02 -16.25
C ARG A 379 9.92 -11.68 -15.68
N LEU A 380 8.62 -11.43 -15.69
CA LEU A 380 8.06 -10.21 -15.11
C LEU A 380 8.03 -10.30 -13.58
N SER A 381 7.74 -11.47 -13.02
CA SER A 381 7.88 -11.72 -11.57
C SER A 381 9.30 -11.43 -11.09
N GLU A 382 10.30 -12.06 -11.72
CA GLU A 382 11.71 -11.86 -11.38
C GLU A 382 12.15 -10.40 -11.51
N ALA A 383 11.59 -9.66 -12.47
CA ALA A 383 11.89 -8.24 -12.66
C ALA A 383 11.27 -7.38 -11.56
N LEU A 384 10.03 -7.69 -11.14
CA LEU A 384 9.36 -7.02 -10.02
C LEU A 384 10.08 -7.33 -8.69
N ASP A 385 10.50 -8.57 -8.47
CA ASP A 385 11.19 -8.99 -7.26
C ASP A 385 12.59 -8.35 -7.14
N ARG A 386 13.33 -8.27 -8.25
CA ARG A 386 14.60 -7.52 -8.32
C ARG A 386 14.40 -6.02 -8.09
N GLY A 387 13.32 -5.46 -8.61
CA GLY A 387 12.97 -4.05 -8.39
C GLY A 387 12.67 -3.74 -6.92
N ALA A 388 12.09 -4.69 -6.20
CA ALA A 388 11.68 -4.50 -4.81
C ALA A 388 12.84 -4.48 -3.81
N THR A 389 13.98 -5.16 -4.06
CA THR A 389 15.04 -5.44 -3.06
C THR A 389 16.16 -4.39 -2.96
N GLY A 390 16.06 -3.27 -3.68
CA GLY A 390 17.15 -2.30 -3.86
C GLY A 390 16.98 -0.95 -3.17
N ILE A 391 15.91 -0.73 -2.39
CA ILE A 391 15.50 0.63 -1.99
C ILE A 391 15.91 0.93 -0.56
N ARG A 392 17.10 1.54 -0.39
CA ARG A 392 17.57 2.02 0.92
C ARG A 392 17.08 3.44 1.23
N TRP A 393 16.65 3.62 2.47
CA TRP A 393 16.00 4.82 2.98
C TRP A 393 16.92 5.61 3.92
N GLU A 394 17.49 6.72 3.44
CA GLU A 394 18.35 7.55 4.31
C GLU A 394 18.08 9.07 4.24
N GLU A 395 17.06 9.54 3.50
CA GLU A 395 16.75 10.98 3.50
C GLU A 395 15.88 11.40 4.72
N PRO A 396 16.27 12.45 5.48
CA PRO A 396 15.44 13.04 6.52
C PRO A 396 14.18 13.70 5.93
N ALA A 397 13.14 13.86 6.76
CA ALA A 397 11.88 14.45 6.34
C ALA A 397 12.09 15.85 5.72
N PRO A 398 11.50 16.13 4.54
CA PRO A 398 11.72 17.40 3.86
C PRO A 398 11.11 18.57 4.65
N THR A 399 11.90 19.60 4.94
CA THR A 399 11.36 20.90 5.40
C THR A 399 10.91 21.73 4.19
N TRP A 400 9.90 22.58 4.35
CA TRP A 400 9.39 23.43 3.27
C TRP A 400 10.50 24.30 2.63
N SER A 401 11.40 24.86 3.44
CA SER A 401 12.55 25.63 2.95
C SER A 401 13.51 24.79 2.09
N SER A 402 13.79 23.54 2.51
CA SER A 402 14.61 22.61 1.73
C SER A 402 13.91 22.17 0.43
N ALA A 403 12.58 22.03 0.46
CA ALA A 403 11.77 21.67 -0.71
C ALA A 403 11.80 22.79 -1.75
N MET A 404 11.60 24.04 -1.33
CA MET A 404 11.72 25.22 -2.21
C MET A 404 13.14 25.35 -2.79
N GLY A 405 14.18 25.20 -1.97
CA GLY A 405 15.57 25.28 -2.44
C GLY A 405 15.95 24.17 -3.43
N ARG A 406 15.38 22.97 -3.28
CA ARG A 406 15.52 21.87 -4.26
C ARG A 406 14.70 22.13 -5.53
N GLY A 407 13.49 22.65 -5.39
CA GLY A 407 12.63 23.03 -6.51
C GLY A 407 13.27 24.10 -7.39
N ALA A 408 13.85 25.14 -6.79
CA ALA A 408 14.62 26.17 -7.48
C ALA A 408 15.78 25.57 -8.30
N ARG A 409 16.55 24.64 -7.70
CA ARG A 409 17.63 23.93 -8.41
C ARG A 409 17.14 23.14 -9.62
N ASP A 410 15.94 22.54 -9.56
CA ASP A 410 15.36 21.81 -10.68
C ASP A 410 14.95 22.75 -11.83
N ILE A 411 14.47 23.97 -11.53
CA ILE A 411 14.17 25.00 -12.54
C ILE A 411 15.44 25.51 -13.22
N LEU A 412 16.53 25.65 -12.47
CA LEU A 412 17.81 26.15 -13.01
C LEU A 412 18.46 25.17 -14.00
N ARG A 413 17.94 23.93 -14.14
CA ARG A 413 18.48 22.96 -15.10
C ARG A 413 18.13 23.38 -16.54
N PRO A 414 19.10 23.39 -17.48
CA PRO A 414 18.83 23.78 -18.88
C PRO A 414 17.73 22.97 -19.56
N VAL A 415 17.61 21.69 -19.20
CA VAL A 415 16.59 20.78 -19.74
C VAL A 415 15.15 21.23 -19.42
N PHE A 416 14.94 21.94 -18.31
CA PHE A 416 13.63 22.49 -17.97
C PHE A 416 13.22 23.59 -18.96
N TRP A 417 14.17 24.46 -19.32
CA TRP A 417 13.92 25.61 -20.19
C TRP A 417 13.84 25.26 -21.66
N LEU A 418 14.40 24.13 -22.11
CA LEU A 418 14.43 23.75 -23.52
C LEU A 418 13.05 23.82 -24.23
N PRO A 419 11.95 23.25 -23.70
CA PRO A 419 10.64 23.34 -24.34
C PRO A 419 10.08 24.77 -24.35
N VAL A 420 10.35 25.55 -23.30
CA VAL A 420 9.91 26.95 -23.19
C VAL A 420 10.64 27.79 -24.23
N LEU A 421 11.97 27.67 -24.31
CA LEU A 421 12.80 28.37 -25.28
C LEU A 421 12.44 28.00 -26.72
N LEU A 422 12.12 26.74 -27.00
CA LEU A 422 11.64 26.32 -28.32
C LEU A 422 10.34 27.04 -28.70
N VAL A 423 9.36 27.08 -27.80
CA VAL A 423 8.10 27.78 -28.06
C VAL A 423 8.32 29.29 -28.18
N LEU A 424 9.14 29.89 -27.33
CA LEU A 424 9.51 31.30 -27.44
C LEU A 424 10.17 31.61 -28.78
N GLY A 425 11.09 30.76 -29.25
CA GLY A 425 11.74 30.90 -30.55
C GLY A 425 10.73 30.86 -31.71
N ILE A 426 9.78 29.92 -31.68
CA ILE A 426 8.70 29.83 -32.66
C ILE A 426 7.84 31.10 -32.64
N LEU A 427 7.39 31.54 -31.46
CA LEU A 427 6.53 32.71 -31.32
C LEU A 427 7.22 34.00 -31.76
N LEU A 428 8.48 34.20 -31.37
CA LEU A 428 9.27 35.36 -31.78
C LEU A 428 9.52 35.34 -33.30
N SER A 429 9.80 34.17 -33.89
CA SER A 429 9.91 34.03 -35.35
C SER A 429 8.61 34.32 -36.09
N ALA A 430 7.47 34.12 -35.42
CA ALA A 430 6.14 34.45 -35.90
C ALA A 430 5.70 35.89 -35.57
N GLY A 431 6.61 36.74 -35.06
CA GLY A 431 6.35 38.16 -34.80
C GLY A 431 5.73 38.48 -33.43
N ALA A 432 5.74 37.55 -32.47
CA ALA A 432 5.28 37.84 -31.11
C ALA A 432 6.15 38.91 -30.43
N SER A 433 5.54 39.72 -29.56
CA SER A 433 6.25 40.75 -28.79
C SER A 433 7.13 40.14 -27.69
N TRP A 434 8.21 40.84 -27.35
CA TRP A 434 9.07 40.49 -26.21
C TRP A 434 8.33 40.48 -24.87
N GLU A 435 7.30 41.32 -24.72
CA GLU A 435 6.43 41.32 -23.54
C GLU A 435 5.70 39.98 -23.37
N ARG A 436 5.11 39.45 -24.45
CA ARG A 436 4.45 38.14 -24.42
C ARG A 436 5.45 37.03 -24.10
N ALA A 437 6.64 37.08 -24.70
CA ALA A 437 7.71 36.14 -24.40
C ALA A 437 8.13 36.18 -22.91
N PHE A 438 8.24 37.37 -22.33
CA PHE A 438 8.53 37.56 -20.92
C PHE A 438 7.46 36.91 -20.03
N TRP A 439 6.17 37.15 -20.30
CA TRP A 439 5.07 36.56 -19.51
C TRP A 439 5.02 35.04 -19.58
N ILE A 440 5.31 34.44 -20.75
CA ILE A 440 5.44 32.98 -20.89
C ILE A 440 6.58 32.45 -20.01
N GLY A 441 7.74 33.11 -20.04
CA GLY A 441 8.89 32.75 -19.20
C GLY A 441 8.58 32.86 -17.70
N ALA A 442 7.95 33.97 -17.28
CA ALA A 442 7.55 34.21 -15.90
C ALA A 442 6.50 33.20 -15.41
N ARG A 443 5.55 32.83 -16.26
CA ARG A 443 4.57 31.78 -15.98
C ARG A 443 5.25 30.43 -15.80
N ALA A 444 6.10 30.02 -16.75
CA ALA A 444 6.83 28.76 -16.67
C ALA A 444 7.67 28.67 -15.38
N LEU A 445 8.34 29.77 -15.01
CA LEU A 445 9.08 29.89 -13.74
C LEU A 445 8.16 29.68 -12.53
N THR A 446 7.05 30.41 -12.47
CA THR A 446 6.13 30.39 -11.33
C THR A 446 5.48 29.03 -11.16
N VAL A 447 4.91 28.49 -12.24
CA VAL A 447 4.27 27.18 -12.24
C VAL A 447 5.30 26.09 -11.94
N GLY A 448 6.48 26.15 -12.55
CA GLY A 448 7.59 25.23 -12.28
C GLY A 448 8.00 25.24 -10.81
N MET A 449 8.12 26.42 -10.20
CA MET A 449 8.46 26.58 -8.79
C MET A 449 7.41 25.97 -7.87
N VAL A 450 6.13 26.27 -8.10
CA VAL A 450 5.03 25.73 -7.29
C VAL A 450 4.98 24.21 -7.41
N VAL A 451 4.96 23.69 -8.63
CA VAL A 451 4.86 22.24 -8.88
C VAL A 451 6.08 21.49 -8.31
N PHE A 452 7.29 22.00 -8.53
CA PHE A 452 8.50 21.35 -8.02
C PHE A 452 8.61 21.42 -6.50
N SER A 453 8.24 22.54 -5.90
CA SER A 453 8.27 22.70 -4.43
C SER A 453 7.23 21.80 -3.75
N LEU A 454 6.00 21.73 -4.26
CA LEU A 454 4.93 20.90 -3.70
C LEU A 454 5.30 19.43 -3.68
N VAL A 455 5.88 18.90 -4.76
CA VAL A 455 6.26 17.49 -4.79
C VAL A 455 7.46 17.21 -3.92
N ARG A 456 8.42 18.14 -3.82
CA ARG A 456 9.57 18.01 -2.91
C ARG A 456 9.17 18.12 -1.43
N ALA A 457 8.02 18.69 -1.14
CA ALA A 457 7.43 18.74 0.19
C ALA A 457 6.63 17.47 0.54
N PHE A 458 6.42 16.54 -0.41
CA PHE A 458 5.71 15.30 -0.14
C PHE A 458 6.57 14.38 0.74
N ASP A 459 6.14 14.21 1.98
CA ASP A 459 6.71 13.24 2.91
C ASP A 459 5.92 11.93 2.87
N ALA A 460 6.51 10.90 2.25
CA ALA A 460 5.91 9.58 2.16
C ALA A 460 5.68 8.95 3.55
N ARG A 461 6.56 9.21 4.53
CA ARG A 461 6.41 8.66 5.89
C ARG A 461 5.27 9.34 6.63
N GLY A 462 5.23 10.66 6.61
CA GLY A 462 4.11 11.44 7.12
C GLY A 462 2.78 11.08 6.47
N PHE A 463 2.77 10.79 5.17
CA PHE A 463 1.56 10.32 4.47
C PHE A 463 1.08 8.94 4.97
N VAL A 464 1.98 7.99 5.19
CA VAL A 464 1.64 6.67 5.75
C VAL A 464 1.10 6.80 7.18
N GLN A 465 1.73 7.63 8.01
CA GLN A 465 1.23 7.93 9.34
C GLN A 465 -0.15 8.59 9.28
N TRP A 466 -0.34 9.56 8.41
CA TRP A 466 -1.64 10.22 8.21
C TRP A 466 -2.73 9.23 7.78
N LEU A 467 -2.42 8.28 6.89
CA LEU A 467 -3.34 7.22 6.50
C LEU A 467 -3.76 6.37 7.70
N ARG A 468 -2.81 5.97 8.56
CA ARG A 468 -3.12 5.24 9.80
C ARG A 468 -4.06 6.01 10.70
N HIS A 469 -3.76 7.28 10.96
CA HIS A 469 -4.59 8.14 11.83
C HIS A 469 -6.01 8.35 11.28
N ARG A 470 -6.18 8.35 9.95
CA ARG A 470 -7.48 8.41 9.27
C ARG A 470 -8.24 7.08 9.25
N GLY A 471 -7.67 6.02 9.83
CA GLY A 471 -8.25 4.67 9.82
C GLY A 471 -8.04 3.92 8.49
N HIS A 472 -7.26 4.45 7.56
CA HIS A 472 -6.88 3.80 6.30
C HIS A 472 -5.67 2.87 6.49
N TRP A 473 -5.84 1.88 7.38
CA TRP A 473 -4.80 0.92 7.74
C TRP A 473 -4.26 0.12 6.54
N GLY A 474 -5.15 -0.30 5.63
CA GLY A 474 -4.79 -1.15 4.49
C GLY A 474 -3.75 -0.54 3.55
N PRO A 475 -4.03 0.65 2.96
CA PRO A 475 -3.05 1.37 2.19
C PRO A 475 -1.77 1.68 2.97
N ALA A 476 -1.88 2.04 4.25
CA ALA A 476 -0.70 2.32 5.09
C ALA A 476 0.22 1.11 5.22
N VAL A 477 -0.34 -0.07 5.50
CA VAL A 477 0.41 -1.34 5.59
C VAL A 477 1.00 -1.73 4.22
N ALA A 478 0.25 -1.55 3.14
CA ALA A 478 0.72 -1.83 1.79
C ALA A 478 1.93 -0.95 1.42
N PHE A 479 1.85 0.35 1.72
CA PHE A 479 2.96 1.28 1.57
C PHE A 479 4.14 0.87 2.45
N GLU A 480 3.95 0.69 3.75
CA GLU A 480 5.05 0.35 4.67
C GLU A 480 5.80 -0.92 4.26
N ARG A 481 5.07 -1.97 3.86
CA ARG A 481 5.68 -3.20 3.33
C ARG A 481 6.48 -2.94 2.07
N ALA A 482 5.93 -2.14 1.16
CA ALA A 482 6.61 -1.77 -0.06
C ALA A 482 7.88 -0.93 0.21
N MET A 483 7.94 -0.23 1.35
CA MET A 483 9.12 0.51 1.81
C MET A 483 10.15 -0.36 2.53
N ARG A 484 9.73 -1.44 3.20
CA ARG A 484 10.63 -2.33 3.98
C ARG A 484 11.38 -3.37 3.14
N ARG A 485 10.88 -3.68 1.94
CA ARG A 485 11.59 -4.51 0.95
C ARG A 485 12.64 -3.68 0.24
#